data_AF-A0A5J4KU52-F1
#
_entry.id   AF-A0A5J4KU52-F1
#
_cell.length_a   1.000
_cell.length_b   1.000
_cell.length_c   1.000
_cell.angle_alpha   90.00
_cell.angle_beta   90.00
_cell.angle_gamma   90.00
#
_symmetry.space_group_name_H-M   'P 1'
#
loop_
_entity.id
_entity.type
_entity.pdbx_description
1 polymer ?
#
loop_
_entity_poly.entity_id
_entity_poly.type
_entity_poly.pdbx_seq_one_letter_code
_entity_poly.pdbx_strand_id
1 'polypeptide(L)'
;MTCRNVDTTTAHACDGSQTGAQLTYDNEGRLETWTAPSGTTASDQYLYDNSGQRVFQHSSSTLAGTTSNTDTITFDGVTDVTTTNGVTSTTKYYSVGGQRVAMKKDGVL
;
A
#
# COMPACT_ATOMS: atom_id res chain seq x y z
N MET A 1 5.77 -21.74 11.93
CA MET A 1 4.48 -21.40 11.31
C MET A 1 4.64 -21.49 9.79
N THR A 2 4.18 -22.60 9.23
CA THR A 2 4.00 -22.83 7.79
C THR A 2 3.30 -24.20 7.68
N CYS A 3 2.00 -24.22 7.42
CA CYS A 3 1.34 -25.43 6.94
C CYS A 3 1.73 -25.62 5.48
N ARG A 4 2.96 -26.05 5.22
CA ARG A 4 3.35 -26.52 3.89
C ARG A 4 3.22 -28.04 3.91
N ASN A 5 2.06 -28.54 3.52
CA ASN A 5 1.88 -29.94 3.20
C ASN A 5 1.85 -30.07 1.67
N VAL A 6 2.62 -31.01 1.12
CA VAL A 6 2.73 -31.25 -0.33
C VAL A 6 1.72 -32.28 -0.82
N ASP A 7 0.90 -32.82 0.07
CA ASP A 7 -0.19 -33.74 -0.25
C ASP A 7 -1.39 -33.00 -0.86
N THR A 8 -1.77 -33.38 -2.07
CA THR A 8 -2.89 -32.83 -2.84
C THR A 8 -4.11 -33.75 -2.87
N THR A 9 -4.07 -34.88 -2.15
CA THR A 9 -5.05 -35.97 -2.32
C THR A 9 -6.14 -36.01 -1.25
N THR A 10 -5.98 -35.25 -0.16
CA THR A 10 -7.01 -35.17 0.89
C THR A 10 -7.27 -33.73 1.34
N ALA A 11 -8.44 -33.49 1.92
CA ALA A 11 -8.80 -32.19 2.49
C ALA A 11 -8.00 -31.97 3.78
N HIS A 12 -7.19 -30.91 3.81
CA HIS A 12 -6.34 -30.59 4.94
C HIS A 12 -6.75 -29.25 5.56
N ALA A 13 -6.79 -29.22 6.90
CA ALA A 13 -6.91 -28.00 7.67
C ALA A 13 -5.61 -27.79 8.45
N CYS A 14 -5.21 -26.54 8.62
CA CYS A 14 -4.17 -26.20 9.59
C CYS A 14 -4.66 -26.52 11.00
N ASP A 15 -3.80 -27.15 11.78
CA ASP A 15 -3.99 -27.52 13.19
C ASP A 15 -4.01 -26.32 14.16
N GLY A 16 -3.69 -25.10 13.68
CA GLY A 16 -3.70 -23.87 14.48
C GLY A 16 -4.40 -22.68 13.82
N SER A 17 -4.92 -21.77 14.67
CA SER A 17 -5.44 -20.47 14.23
C SER A 17 -4.33 -19.68 13.53
N GLN A 18 -4.60 -19.23 12.31
CA GLN A 18 -3.64 -18.47 11.51
C GLN A 18 -3.50 -17.08 12.12
N THR A 19 -2.30 -16.75 12.63
CA THR A 19 -2.03 -15.43 13.22
C THR A 19 -1.34 -14.48 12.25
N GLY A 20 -1.15 -14.88 11.00
CA GLY A 20 -0.57 -14.08 9.94
C GLY A 20 -1.64 -13.40 9.08
N ALA A 21 -1.25 -12.40 8.30
CA ALA A 21 -2.14 -11.82 7.31
C ALA A 21 -2.39 -12.80 6.15
N GLN A 22 -3.62 -12.85 5.66
CA GLN A 22 -3.95 -13.50 4.39
C GLN A 22 -3.60 -12.54 3.26
N LEU A 23 -2.88 -13.02 2.24
CA LEU A 23 -2.40 -12.20 1.12
C LEU A 23 -3.00 -12.72 -0.18
N THR A 24 -3.41 -11.84 -1.09
CA THR A 24 -3.76 -12.17 -2.48
C THR A 24 -2.77 -11.49 -3.42
N TYR A 25 -2.58 -12.10 -4.59
CA TYR A 25 -1.63 -11.62 -5.58
C TYR A 25 -2.31 -11.56 -6.94
N ASP A 26 -1.90 -10.62 -7.78
CA ASP A 26 -2.30 -10.56 -9.17
C ASP A 26 -1.66 -11.71 -9.99
N ASN A 27 -2.01 -11.79 -11.28
CA ASN A 27 -1.49 -12.81 -12.19
C ASN A 27 0.02 -12.65 -12.48
N GLU A 28 0.62 -11.50 -12.16
CA GLU A 28 2.07 -11.27 -12.20
C GLU A 28 2.77 -11.60 -10.86
N GLY A 29 2.04 -12.01 -9.83
CA GLY A 29 2.57 -12.38 -8.53
C GLY A 29 2.90 -11.19 -7.62
N ARG A 30 2.36 -10.00 -7.90
CA ARG A 30 2.48 -8.82 -7.02
C ARG A 30 1.33 -8.80 -6.03
N LEU A 31 1.59 -8.30 -4.82
CA LEU A 31 0.58 -8.21 -3.77
C LEU A 31 -0.58 -7.32 -4.22
N GLU A 32 -1.80 -7.83 -4.18
CA GLU A 32 -3.02 -7.13 -4.59
C GLU A 32 -3.83 -6.71 -3.36
N THR A 33 -4.16 -7.65 -2.49
CA THR A 33 -4.86 -7.38 -1.22
C THR A 33 -4.23 -8.12 -0.06
N TRP A 34 -4.44 -7.63 1.15
CA TRP A 34 -4.12 -8.33 2.37
C TRP A 34 -5.19 -8.15 3.43
N THR A 35 -5.39 -9.18 4.26
CA THR A 35 -6.28 -9.17 5.40
C THR A 35 -5.49 -9.50 6.65
N ALA A 36 -5.32 -8.53 7.55
CA ALA A 36 -4.67 -8.79 8.84
C ALA A 36 -5.59 -9.61 9.76
N PRO A 37 -5.02 -10.32 10.76
CA PRO A 37 -5.81 -10.99 11.81
C PRO A 37 -6.74 -10.05 12.59
N SER A 38 -6.45 -8.74 12.62
CA SER A 38 -7.32 -7.71 13.19
C SER A 38 -8.61 -7.49 12.39
N GLY A 39 -8.77 -8.12 11.22
CA GLY A 39 -9.89 -7.92 10.30
C GLY A 39 -9.72 -6.73 9.37
N THR A 40 -8.59 -6.02 9.43
CA THR A 40 -8.26 -4.97 8.45
C THR A 40 -8.00 -5.61 7.09
N THR A 41 -8.78 -5.23 6.08
CA THR A 41 -8.51 -5.58 4.68
C THR A 41 -7.93 -4.37 3.97
N ALA A 42 -6.89 -4.53 3.17
CA ALA A 42 -6.30 -3.42 2.44
C ALA A 42 -5.74 -3.84 1.09
N SER A 43 -5.58 -2.87 0.20
CA SER A 43 -5.03 -3.04 -1.14
C SER A 43 -4.21 -1.83 -1.53
N ASP A 44 -3.25 -2.05 -2.43
CA ASP A 44 -2.44 -1.00 -3.03
C ASP A 44 -2.41 -1.16 -4.55
N GLN A 45 -2.48 -0.05 -5.27
CA GLN A 45 -2.34 0.02 -6.72
C GLN A 45 -1.32 1.10 -7.07
N TYR A 46 -0.56 0.89 -8.13
CA TYR A 46 0.55 1.75 -8.51
C TYR A 46 0.54 2.03 -10.01
N LEU A 47 0.86 3.27 -10.40
CA LEU A 47 1.23 3.62 -11.77
C LEU A 47 2.66 4.16 -11.80
N TYR A 48 3.36 3.84 -12.89
CA TYR A 48 4.73 4.23 -13.14
C TYR A 48 4.82 4.95 -14.48
N ASP A 49 5.77 5.86 -14.61
CA ASP A 49 6.09 6.46 -15.91
C ASP A 49 6.94 5.53 -16.78
N ASN A 50 7.27 5.97 -17.99
CA ASN A 50 8.07 5.20 -18.96
C ASN A 50 9.52 4.97 -18.52
N SER A 51 10.00 5.65 -17.47
CA SER A 51 11.32 5.44 -16.87
C SER A 51 11.30 4.45 -15.69
N GLY A 52 10.10 3.98 -15.30
CA GLY A 52 9.90 3.09 -14.16
C GLY A 52 9.79 3.84 -12.82
N GLN A 53 9.66 5.16 -12.81
CA GLN A 53 9.44 5.94 -11.60
C GLN A 53 7.95 5.95 -11.25
N ARG A 54 7.61 5.71 -9.97
CA ARG A 54 6.22 5.73 -9.50
C ARG A 54 5.66 7.15 -9.57
N VAL A 55 4.49 7.32 -10.19
CA VAL A 55 3.77 8.59 -10.33
C VAL A 55 2.45 8.61 -9.58
N PHE A 56 1.88 7.45 -9.29
CA PHE A 56 0.61 7.32 -8.57
C PHE A 56 0.62 6.10 -7.65
N GLN A 57 -0.01 6.24 -6.50
CA GLN A 57 -0.41 5.16 -5.61
C GLN A 57 -1.85 5.37 -5.15
N HIS A 58 -2.68 4.35 -5.26
CA HIS A 58 -3.97 4.27 -4.58
C HIS A 58 -3.87 3.22 -3.49
N SER A 59 -4.22 3.59 -2.26
CA SER A 59 -4.30 2.68 -1.12
C SER A 59 -5.73 2.67 -0.59
N SER A 60 -6.29 1.48 -0.40
CA SER A 60 -7.57 1.30 0.27
C SER A 60 -7.39 0.46 1.51
N SER A 61 -8.04 0.84 2.61
CA SER A 61 -8.03 0.06 3.85
C SER A 61 -9.40 0.09 4.49
N THR A 62 -9.93 -1.08 4.84
CA THR A 62 -11.23 -1.25 5.47
C THR A 62 -11.07 -1.96 6.80
N LEU A 63 -11.62 -1.37 7.86
CA LEU A 63 -11.69 -1.98 9.18
C LEU A 63 -13.08 -1.73 9.76
N ALA A 64 -13.72 -2.80 10.26
CA ALA A 64 -15.05 -2.73 10.87
C ALA A 64 -16.09 -1.98 10.00
N GLY A 65 -16.06 -2.22 8.68
CA GLY A 65 -16.99 -1.60 7.71
C GLY A 65 -16.66 -0.15 7.33
N THR A 66 -15.61 0.45 7.89
CA THR A 66 -15.14 1.79 7.51
C THR A 66 -13.99 1.67 6.54
N THR A 67 -14.16 2.22 5.34
CA THR A 67 -13.11 2.26 4.30
C THR A 67 -12.45 3.64 4.27
N SER A 68 -11.12 3.64 4.27
CA SER A 68 -10.28 4.80 4.01
C SER A 68 -9.56 4.61 2.69
N ASN A 69 -9.67 5.59 1.80
CA ASN A 69 -8.95 5.61 0.53
C ASN A 69 -7.95 6.76 0.53
N THR A 70 -6.74 6.48 0.07
CA THR A 70 -5.66 7.46 -0.07
C THR A 70 -5.07 7.37 -1.46
N ASP A 71 -5.19 8.45 -2.22
CA ASP A 71 -4.47 8.63 -3.48
C ASP A 71 -3.22 9.47 -3.20
N THR A 72 -2.06 9.06 -3.71
CA THR A 72 -0.83 9.86 -3.70
C THR A 72 -0.31 10.00 -5.12
N ILE A 73 -0.24 11.24 -5.60
CA ILE A 73 0.36 11.58 -6.89
C ILE A 73 1.71 12.24 -6.61
N THR A 74 2.78 11.70 -7.19
CA THR A 74 4.13 12.27 -7.07
C THR A 74 4.51 12.97 -8.35
N PHE A 75 4.80 14.26 -8.27
CA PHE A 75 5.28 15.10 -9.36
C PHE A 75 6.78 15.29 -9.24
N ASP A 76 7.51 14.86 -10.27
CA ASP A 76 8.95 15.08 -10.47
C ASP A 76 9.83 14.67 -9.26
N GLY A 77 9.33 13.76 -8.42
CA GLY A 77 10.01 13.31 -7.19
C GLY A 77 10.13 14.35 -6.07
N VAL A 78 9.55 15.54 -6.25
CA VAL A 78 9.70 16.70 -5.34
C VAL A 78 8.39 17.23 -4.77
N THR A 79 7.24 16.82 -5.30
CA THR A 79 5.94 17.17 -4.74
C THR A 79 5.06 15.94 -4.66
N ASP A 80 4.49 15.68 -3.49
CA ASP A 80 3.40 14.73 -3.32
C ASP A 80 2.08 15.48 -3.11
N VAL A 81 1.05 15.08 -3.84
CA VAL A 81 -0.34 15.46 -3.57
C VAL A 81 -1.05 14.22 -3.07
N THR A 82 -1.46 14.25 -1.80
CA THR A 82 -2.14 13.14 -1.16
C THR A 82 -3.59 13.51 -0.89
N THR A 83 -4.54 12.75 -1.40
CA THR A 83 -5.96 12.89 -1.09
C THR A 83 -6.42 11.70 -0.26
N THR A 84 -6.78 11.93 1.01
CA THR A 84 -7.33 10.90 1.88
C THR A 84 -8.79 11.21 2.18
N ASN A 85 -9.70 10.30 1.80
CA ASN A 85 -11.15 10.46 2.00
C ASN A 85 -11.69 11.84 1.54
N GLY A 86 -11.18 12.32 0.40
CA GLY A 86 -11.55 13.61 -0.19
C GLY A 86 -10.82 14.83 0.38
N VAL A 87 -9.97 14.67 1.41
CA VAL A 87 -9.13 15.75 1.94
C VAL A 87 -7.76 15.72 1.27
N THR A 88 -7.43 16.79 0.55
CA THR A 88 -6.15 16.93 -0.15
C THR A 88 -5.11 17.64 0.72
N SER A 89 -3.91 17.07 0.75
CA SER A 89 -2.71 17.61 1.36
C SER A 89 -1.60 17.68 0.32
N THR A 90 -0.79 18.74 0.35
CA THR A 90 0.35 18.91 -0.56
C THR A 90 1.64 18.95 0.25
N THR A 91 2.59 18.08 -0.09
CA THR A 91 3.92 18.06 0.50
C THR A 91 4.95 18.41 -0.57
N LYS A 92 5.76 19.44 -0.35
CA LYS A 92 6.91 19.79 -1.20
C LYS A 92 8.20 19.38 -0.50
N TYR A 93 9.13 18.78 -1.23
CA TYR A 93 10.45 18.41 -0.73
C TYR A 93 11.51 19.33 -1.34
N TYR A 94 12.43 19.79 -0.49
CA TYR A 94 13.56 20.62 -0.89
C TYR A 94 14.83 19.80 -0.74
N SER A 95 15.66 19.80 -1.78
CA SER A 95 16.89 19.01 -1.80
C SER A 95 18.09 19.87 -2.20
N VAL A 96 19.25 19.57 -1.63
CA VAL A 96 20.54 20.18 -1.98
C VAL A 96 21.52 19.03 -2.25
N GLY A 97 22.17 19.04 -3.43
CA GLY A 97 23.08 17.96 -3.83
C GLY A 97 22.41 16.57 -3.91
N GLY A 98 21.11 16.51 -4.21
CA GLY A 98 20.33 15.27 -4.24
C GLY A 98 19.87 14.76 -2.88
N GLN A 99 20.30 15.38 -1.77
CA GLN A 99 19.83 15.05 -0.43
C GLN A 99 18.63 15.92 -0.06
N ARG A 100 17.53 15.30 0.40
CA ARG A 100 16.38 16.03 0.97
C ARG A 100 16.81 16.71 2.27
N VAL A 101 16.55 18.01 2.37
CA VAL A 101 16.96 18.86 3.51
C VAL A 101 15.77 19.51 4.22
N ALA A 102 14.62 19.64 3.56
CA ALA A 102 13.41 20.16 4.17
C ALA A 102 12.16 19.62 3.46
N MET A 103 11.03 19.74 4.13
CA MET A 103 9.72 19.51 3.54
C MET A 103 8.76 20.63 3.94
N LYS A 104 7.76 20.91 3.11
CA LYS A 104 6.69 21.85 3.41
C LYS A 104 5.36 21.16 3.15
N LYS A 105 4.61 20.88 4.21
CA LYS A 105 3.30 20.22 4.15
C LYS A 105 2.20 21.24 4.38
N ASP A 106 1.25 21.32 3.45
CA ASP A 106 0.08 22.21 3.53
C ASP A 106 0.45 23.67 3.82
N GLY A 107 1.57 24.12 3.26
CA GLY A 107 2.06 25.47 3.46
C GLY A 107 2.97 25.67 4.68
N VAL A 108 3.17 24.64 5.50
CA VAL A 108 3.96 24.68 6.75
C VAL A 108 5.29 23.94 6.58
N LEU A 109 6.40 24.59 6.93
CA LEU A 109 7.77 24.03 6.92
C LEU A 109 8.02 23.12 8.14
#